data_AF-A0A7J0E6W5-F1
#
_entry.id   AF-A0A7J0E6W5-F1
#
_cell.length_a   1.000
_cell.length_b   1.000
_cell.length_c   1.000
_cell.angle_alpha   90.00
_cell.angle_beta   90.00
_cell.angle_gamma   90.00
#
_symmetry.space_group_name_H-M   'P 1'
#
loop_
_entity.id
_entity.type
_entity.pdbx_description
1 polymer ?
#
loop_
_entity_poly.entity_id
_entity_poly.type
_entity_poly.pdbx_seq_one_letter_code
_entity_poly.pdbx_strand_id
1 'polypeptide(L)'
;MERPTQPVIPGEPKKTTTSLIEKATGTIQGFSPVNKIHQHLCAFHFYADDMNRQVEAHHYCGHQNEEMRQCLIYDSPEADARLIGLEYIISEELFLTLPDAEKPLWHTHEYEVKSGVLFMPGLPVPLQRKDLEKICKTYGKTIHFWQVDKGDNLPLGIPQVMMALTRDGQLHENLAQDVEKRYGLSFEKERENRAYMEGLKHGMHQLANAAGKGLKTVLRETDCKPGAGAGAGAGEDEGEEYLFKVVIIGDSAMGKSNLLSRYARNEFNPHSKSTIGVEFQTQSIEIDGKEIKAQIWDTTGQERFRAVTSAYYRGAVGAVRTYRLRYQPPHLLRQRRPLARGAQKEVRACLRFELKVNGKLHLYPCTFT
;
A
#
# COMPACT_ATOMS: atom_id res chain seq x y z
N MET A 1 -19.65 18.73 -24.16
CA MET A 1 -20.18 18.46 -22.83
C MET A 1 -19.09 18.90 -21.87
N GLU A 2 -19.39 19.88 -21.03
CA GLU A 2 -18.48 20.25 -19.94
C GLU A 2 -18.34 19.04 -19.01
N ARG A 3 -17.11 18.78 -18.52
CA ARG A 3 -16.87 17.75 -17.49
C ARG A 3 -17.87 17.99 -16.34
N PRO A 4 -18.40 16.95 -15.69
CA PRO A 4 -18.98 17.12 -14.36
C PRO A 4 -17.96 17.92 -13.54
N THR A 5 -18.35 19.09 -13.03
CA THR A 5 -17.45 19.96 -12.25
C THR A 5 -16.81 19.12 -11.17
N GLN A 6 -15.46 19.05 -11.17
CA GLN A 6 -14.75 18.28 -10.16
C GLN A 6 -15.23 18.72 -8.77
N PRO A 7 -15.52 17.78 -7.85
CA PRO A 7 -15.98 18.15 -6.53
C PRO A 7 -14.92 19.01 -5.85
N VAL A 8 -15.31 20.18 -5.35
CA VAL A 8 -14.41 21.11 -4.67
C VAL A 8 -13.84 20.43 -3.43
N ILE A 9 -12.51 20.36 -3.34
CA ILE A 9 -11.83 19.86 -2.14
C ILE A 9 -12.21 20.78 -0.96
N PRO A 10 -12.79 20.25 0.13
CA PRO A 10 -13.25 21.08 1.23
C PRO A 10 -12.07 21.70 1.99
N GLY A 11 -12.23 22.95 2.41
CA GLY A 11 -11.22 23.69 3.17
C GLY A 11 -11.34 25.20 2.96
N GLU A 12 -10.64 25.98 3.78
CA GLU A 12 -10.49 27.42 3.53
C GLU A 12 -9.70 27.65 2.24
N PRO A 13 -10.07 28.64 1.42
CA PRO A 13 -9.24 29.05 0.29
C PRO A 13 -7.83 29.42 0.75
N LYS A 14 -6.87 29.14 -0.13
CA LYS A 14 -5.48 29.46 0.13
C LYS A 14 -5.29 30.96 0.33
N LYS A 15 -4.76 31.35 1.48
CA LYS A 15 -4.50 32.74 1.83
C LYS A 15 -3.35 33.29 0.97
N THR A 16 -3.36 34.61 0.71
CA THR A 16 -2.30 35.28 -0.06
C THR A 16 -0.92 35.06 0.58
N THR A 17 -0.86 35.06 1.91
CA THR A 17 0.36 34.78 2.68
C THR A 17 0.91 33.38 2.39
N THR A 18 0.06 32.36 2.38
CA THR A 18 0.45 30.99 2.02
C THR A 18 0.98 30.92 0.58
N SER A 19 0.29 31.59 -0.35
CA SER A 19 0.71 31.61 -1.77
C SER A 19 2.08 32.27 -1.97
N LEU A 20 2.38 33.33 -1.22
CA LEU A 20 3.69 33.99 -1.25
C LEU A 20 4.79 33.08 -0.68
N ILE A 21 4.53 32.44 0.47
CA ILE A 21 5.47 31.49 1.08
C ILE A 21 5.78 30.36 0.10
N GLU A 22 4.76 29.76 -0.52
CA GLU A 22 4.96 28.63 -1.42
C GLU A 22 5.78 28.99 -2.66
N LYS A 23 5.53 30.18 -3.24
CA LYS A 23 6.37 30.69 -4.35
C LYS A 23 7.83 30.84 -3.89
N ALA A 24 8.06 31.41 -2.72
CA ALA A 24 9.41 31.58 -2.17
C ALA A 24 10.08 30.24 -1.86
N THR A 25 9.37 29.28 -1.25
CA THR A 25 9.93 27.96 -0.98
C THR A 25 10.17 27.17 -2.26
N GLY A 26 9.32 27.34 -3.28
CA GLY A 26 9.43 26.68 -4.57
C GLY A 26 10.67 27.10 -5.39
N THR A 27 11.21 28.31 -5.15
CA THR A 27 12.46 28.76 -5.78
C THR A 27 13.71 28.35 -4.99
N ILE A 28 13.58 28.14 -3.68
CA ILE A 28 14.71 27.80 -2.79
C ILE A 28 14.91 26.28 -2.68
N GLN A 29 13.83 25.51 -2.65
CA GLN A 29 13.90 24.06 -2.48
C GLN A 29 14.16 23.35 -3.81
N GLY A 30 15.03 22.35 -3.78
CA GLY A 30 15.30 21.50 -4.94
C GLY A 30 14.30 20.35 -5.05
N PHE A 31 13.62 20.26 -6.19
CA PHE A 31 12.65 19.19 -6.49
C PHE A 31 13.26 18.05 -7.30
N SER A 32 14.55 17.74 -7.09
CA SER A 32 15.31 16.80 -7.92
C SER A 32 14.63 15.44 -8.16
N PRO A 33 13.93 14.80 -7.20
CA PRO A 33 13.19 13.56 -7.47
C PRO A 33 12.02 13.76 -8.45
N VAL A 34 11.27 14.85 -8.31
CA VAL A 34 10.09 15.16 -9.15
C VAL A 34 10.54 15.58 -10.55
N ASN A 35 11.66 16.31 -10.66
CA ASN A 35 12.24 16.75 -11.93
C ASN A 35 12.69 15.60 -12.86
N LYS A 36 12.69 14.35 -12.39
CA LYS A 36 12.94 13.15 -13.21
C LYS A 36 11.72 12.69 -14.01
N ILE A 37 10.53 13.21 -13.70
CA ILE A 37 9.32 12.93 -14.45
C ILE A 37 9.43 13.60 -15.82
N HIS A 38 9.31 12.81 -16.88
CA HIS A 38 9.54 13.25 -18.26
C HIS A 38 8.56 12.63 -19.26
N GLN A 39 7.61 11.82 -18.77
CA GLN A 39 6.68 11.08 -19.60
C GLN A 39 5.25 11.23 -19.05
N HIS A 40 4.31 11.54 -19.95
CA HIS A 40 2.87 11.58 -19.67
C HIS A 40 2.16 10.49 -20.48
N LEU A 41 1.49 9.56 -19.80
CA LEU A 41 0.64 8.53 -20.42
C LEU A 41 -0.80 8.71 -19.93
N CYS A 42 -1.76 8.45 -20.80
CA CYS A 42 -3.17 8.36 -20.47
C CYS A 42 -3.63 6.92 -20.71
N ALA A 43 -4.33 6.34 -19.74
CA ALA A 43 -4.90 4.99 -19.78
C ALA A 43 -6.17 4.92 -18.92
N PHE A 44 -6.76 3.73 -18.77
CA PHE A 44 -7.96 3.54 -17.95
C PHE A 44 -7.75 2.44 -16.93
N HIS A 45 -8.01 2.80 -15.68
CA HIS A 45 -7.86 1.89 -14.55
C HIS A 45 -9.20 1.36 -14.11
N PHE A 46 -9.18 0.08 -13.78
CA PHE A 46 -10.33 -0.69 -13.33
C PHE A 46 -10.05 -1.16 -11.91
N TYR A 47 -11.04 -1.13 -11.01
CA TYR A 47 -10.85 -1.69 -9.68
C TYR A 47 -10.72 -3.20 -9.78
N ALA A 48 -9.67 -3.77 -9.17
CA ALA A 48 -9.37 -5.20 -9.32
C ALA A 48 -10.52 -6.11 -8.87
N ASP A 49 -11.30 -5.69 -7.87
CA ASP A 49 -12.48 -6.39 -7.36
C ASP A 49 -13.80 -6.04 -8.08
N ASP A 50 -13.83 -4.97 -8.88
CA ASP A 50 -14.99 -4.52 -9.63
C ASP A 50 -14.59 -3.81 -10.94
N MET A 51 -14.53 -4.57 -12.02
CA MET A 51 -14.14 -4.08 -13.36
C MET A 51 -15.22 -3.21 -14.03
N ASN A 52 -16.35 -2.92 -13.40
CA ASN A 52 -17.32 -1.94 -13.92
C ASN A 52 -17.01 -0.52 -13.46
N ARG A 53 -16.14 -0.37 -12.47
CA ARG A 53 -15.70 0.94 -11.96
C ARG A 53 -14.41 1.33 -12.68
N GLN A 54 -14.45 2.46 -13.37
CA GLN A 54 -13.40 2.87 -14.31
C GLN A 54 -12.95 4.30 -14.01
N VAL A 55 -11.65 4.54 -14.11
CA VAL A 55 -11.03 5.85 -13.88
C VAL A 55 -10.06 6.13 -15.02
N GLU A 56 -10.24 7.25 -15.71
CA GLU A 56 -9.21 7.80 -16.60
C GLU A 56 -8.00 8.19 -15.74
N ALA A 57 -6.83 7.65 -16.09
CA ALA A 57 -5.62 7.77 -15.28
C ALA A 57 -4.50 8.42 -16.08
N HIS A 58 -4.00 9.54 -15.57
CA HIS A 58 -2.87 10.27 -16.15
C HIS A 58 -1.59 9.95 -15.37
N HIS A 59 -0.70 9.23 -16.02
CA HIS A 59 0.57 8.78 -15.46
C HIS A 59 1.67 9.78 -15.79
N TYR A 60 2.35 10.25 -14.76
CA TYR A 60 3.51 11.11 -14.88
C TYR A 60 4.72 10.32 -14.39
N CYS A 61 5.47 9.77 -15.35
CA CYS A 61 6.48 8.75 -15.09
C CYS A 61 7.91 9.28 -15.16
N GLY A 62 8.73 8.79 -14.24
CA GLY A 62 10.18 8.85 -14.29
C GLY A 62 10.77 7.45 -14.44
N HIS A 63 11.86 7.33 -15.19
CA HIS A 63 12.58 6.06 -15.35
C HIS A 63 13.61 5.94 -14.24
N GLN A 64 13.61 4.79 -13.56
CA GLN A 64 14.72 4.43 -12.68
C GLN A 64 15.84 3.77 -13.47
N ASN A 65 15.49 3.00 -14.49
CA ASN A 65 16.36 2.42 -15.51
C ASN A 65 15.51 1.99 -16.72
N GLU A 66 16.10 1.26 -17.68
CA GLU A 66 15.38 0.79 -18.89
C GLU A 66 14.24 -0.19 -18.60
N GLU A 67 14.28 -0.89 -17.46
CA GLU A 67 13.35 -1.95 -17.09
C GLU A 67 12.36 -1.55 -16.00
N MET A 68 12.52 -0.37 -15.38
CA MET A 68 11.69 0.05 -14.25
C MET A 68 11.30 1.53 -14.35
N ARG A 69 10.00 1.79 -14.34
CA ARG A 69 9.40 3.13 -14.28
C ARG A 69 8.60 3.30 -12.99
N GLN A 70 8.51 4.55 -12.55
CA GLN A 70 7.70 4.96 -11.41
C GLN A 70 6.82 6.12 -11.84
N CYS A 71 5.52 6.00 -11.59
CA CYS A 71 4.54 6.97 -12.05
C CYS A 71 3.72 7.52 -10.88
N LEU A 72 3.57 8.84 -10.86
CA LEU A 72 2.49 9.50 -10.12
C LEU A 72 1.24 9.48 -10.99
N ILE A 73 0.09 9.13 -10.43
CA ILE A 73 -1.17 9.07 -11.18
C ILE A 73 -2.10 10.16 -10.72
N TYR A 74 -2.61 10.93 -11.67
CA TYR A 74 -3.61 11.96 -11.47
C TYR A 74 -4.91 11.63 -12.19
N ASP A 75 -6.02 12.18 -11.71
CA ASP A 75 -7.35 12.00 -12.30
C ASP A 75 -7.63 12.91 -13.51
N SER A 76 -6.72 13.84 -13.81
CA SER A 76 -6.76 14.69 -14.99
C SER A 76 -5.35 15.22 -15.31
N PRO A 77 -5.13 15.84 -16.48
CA PRO A 77 -3.86 16.45 -16.82
C PRO A 77 -3.75 17.92 -16.38
N GLU A 78 -4.78 18.46 -15.73
CA GLU A 78 -4.88 19.88 -15.38
C GLU A 78 -4.02 20.23 -14.14
N ALA A 79 -3.75 21.53 -13.95
CA ALA A 79 -2.91 22.00 -12.85
C ALA A 79 -3.51 21.76 -11.46
N ASP A 80 -4.83 21.59 -11.36
CA ASP A 80 -5.58 21.33 -10.13
C ASP A 80 -5.93 19.83 -9.94
N ALA A 81 -5.38 18.95 -10.78
CA ALA A 81 -5.64 17.52 -10.73
C ALA A 81 -5.29 16.91 -9.36
N ARG A 82 -6.08 15.91 -8.95
CA ARG A 82 -5.86 15.19 -7.69
C ARG A 82 -4.86 14.08 -7.92
N LEU A 83 -3.86 13.97 -7.04
CA LEU A 83 -2.99 12.79 -7.00
C LEU A 83 -3.83 11.61 -6.47
N ILE A 84 -4.14 10.67 -7.34
CA ILE A 84 -5.02 9.54 -7.02
C ILE A 84 -4.25 8.24 -6.80
N GLY A 85 -3.03 8.10 -7.30
CA GLY A 85 -2.36 6.80 -7.30
C GLY A 85 -0.88 6.82 -7.59
N LEU A 86 -0.31 5.62 -7.51
CA LEU A 86 1.05 5.30 -7.94
C LEU A 86 1.03 4.05 -8.81
N GLU A 87 1.96 4.00 -9.75
CA GLU A 87 2.24 2.79 -10.50
C GLU A 87 3.74 2.52 -10.59
N TYR A 88 4.08 1.24 -10.44
CA TYR A 88 5.38 0.69 -10.80
C TYR A 88 5.23 -0.12 -12.09
N ILE A 89 6.00 0.24 -13.11
CA ILE A 89 6.04 -0.50 -14.37
C ILE A 89 7.36 -1.23 -14.45
N ILE A 90 7.34 -2.52 -14.75
CA ILE A 90 8.54 -3.34 -14.93
C ILE A 90 8.51 -4.12 -16.24
N SER A 91 9.69 -4.46 -16.77
CA SER A 91 9.84 -5.38 -17.91
C SER A 91 9.22 -6.75 -17.62
N GLU A 92 8.84 -7.46 -18.68
CA GLU A 92 8.41 -8.86 -18.59
C GLU A 92 9.46 -9.72 -17.87
N GLU A 93 10.74 -9.50 -18.16
CA GLU A 93 11.87 -10.21 -17.55
C GLU A 93 11.87 -10.05 -16.04
N LEU A 94 11.74 -8.82 -15.52
CA LEU A 94 11.65 -8.57 -14.08
C LEU A 94 10.37 -9.16 -13.48
N PHE A 95 9.24 -9.03 -14.17
CA PHE A 95 7.97 -9.59 -13.71
C PHE A 95 8.05 -11.11 -13.49
N LEU A 96 8.71 -11.83 -14.39
CA LEU A 96 8.88 -13.29 -14.27
C LEU A 96 9.69 -13.71 -13.04
N THR A 97 10.54 -12.81 -12.50
CA THR A 97 11.31 -13.07 -11.27
C THR A 97 10.50 -12.88 -9.98
N LEU A 98 9.31 -12.28 -10.06
CA LEU A 98 8.50 -12.00 -8.88
C LEU A 98 7.97 -13.30 -8.23
N PRO A 99 7.81 -13.32 -6.90
CA PRO A 99 7.09 -14.41 -6.23
C PRO A 99 5.67 -14.55 -6.80
N ASP A 100 5.18 -15.78 -6.91
CA ASP A 100 3.83 -16.03 -7.46
C ASP A 100 2.71 -15.35 -6.66
N ALA A 101 2.89 -15.15 -5.36
CA ALA A 101 1.93 -14.41 -4.52
C ALA A 101 1.85 -12.91 -4.85
N GLU A 102 2.87 -12.36 -5.52
CA GLU A 102 2.94 -10.95 -5.89
C GLU A 102 2.28 -10.71 -7.25
N LYS A 103 2.42 -11.64 -8.20
CA LYS A 103 1.94 -11.52 -9.60
C LYS A 103 0.45 -11.15 -9.75
N PRO A 104 -0.50 -11.59 -8.89
CA PRO A 104 -1.89 -11.16 -8.94
C PRO A 104 -2.13 -9.66 -8.74
N LEU A 105 -1.14 -8.93 -8.21
CA LEU A 105 -1.19 -7.48 -8.03
C LEU A 105 -0.79 -6.69 -9.28
N TRP A 106 -0.38 -7.38 -10.34
CA TRP A 106 0.15 -6.79 -11.55
C TRP A 106 -0.78 -7.06 -12.73
N HIS A 107 -0.84 -6.10 -13.65
CA HIS A 107 -1.52 -6.23 -14.92
C HIS A 107 -0.55 -6.02 -16.08
N THR A 108 -0.89 -6.49 -17.27
CA THR A 108 -0.11 -6.22 -18.49
C THR A 108 -0.62 -4.98 -19.19
N HIS A 109 0.29 -4.23 -19.81
CA HIS A 109 -0.07 -3.10 -20.67
C HIS A 109 -0.29 -3.49 -22.14
N GLU A 110 -0.03 -4.75 -22.52
CA GLU A 110 -0.05 -5.20 -23.92
C GLU A 110 -1.36 -4.82 -24.62
N TYR A 111 -2.50 -5.13 -23.99
CA TYR A 111 -3.80 -4.92 -24.59
C TYR A 111 -4.14 -3.42 -24.71
N GLU A 112 -3.87 -2.62 -23.68
CA GLU A 112 -4.12 -1.17 -23.71
C GLU A 112 -3.30 -0.47 -24.79
N VAL A 113 -2.03 -0.86 -24.96
CA VAL A 113 -1.16 -0.30 -25.99
C VAL A 113 -1.67 -0.66 -27.38
N LYS A 114 -1.93 -1.95 -27.62
CA LYS A 114 -2.32 -2.46 -28.95
C LYS A 114 -3.74 -2.08 -29.35
N SER A 115 -4.63 -1.83 -28.39
CA SER A 115 -5.99 -1.34 -28.65
C SER A 115 -6.07 0.15 -28.94
N GLY A 116 -4.95 0.89 -28.87
CA GLY A 116 -4.94 2.33 -29.06
C GLY A 116 -5.31 3.15 -27.82
N VAL A 117 -5.87 2.49 -26.81
CA VAL A 117 -6.46 3.07 -25.60
C VAL A 117 -5.43 3.75 -24.70
N LEU A 118 -4.23 3.18 -24.57
CA LEU A 118 -3.11 3.83 -23.89
C LEU A 118 -2.33 4.69 -24.89
N PHE A 119 -2.18 5.98 -24.59
CA PHE A 119 -1.50 6.94 -25.46
C PHE A 119 -0.72 8.00 -24.67
N MET A 120 0.09 8.79 -25.37
CA MET A 120 0.92 9.85 -24.81
C MET A 120 0.45 11.21 -25.32
N PRO A 121 -0.29 12.00 -24.52
CA PRO A 121 -0.78 13.30 -24.94
C PRO A 121 0.34 14.25 -25.38
N GLY A 122 0.11 14.98 -26.49
CA GLY A 122 1.02 16.02 -26.97
C GLY A 122 2.34 15.54 -27.60
N LEU A 123 2.61 14.23 -27.63
CA LEU A 123 3.82 13.69 -28.26
C LEU A 123 3.63 13.44 -29.76
N PRO A 124 4.62 13.74 -30.60
CA PRO A 124 4.63 13.32 -32.01
C PRO A 124 4.54 11.81 -32.16
N VAL A 125 3.73 11.35 -33.12
CA VAL A 125 3.43 9.92 -33.36
C VAL A 125 4.68 9.03 -33.45
N PRO A 126 5.77 9.38 -34.16
CA PRO A 126 6.95 8.50 -34.24
C PRO A 126 7.64 8.27 -32.89
N LEU A 127 7.67 9.29 -32.02
CA LEU A 127 8.25 9.16 -30.68
C LEU A 127 7.34 8.31 -29.78
N GLN A 128 6.03 8.55 -29.84
CA GLN A 128 5.04 7.76 -29.11
C GLN A 128 5.17 6.27 -29.46
N ARG A 129 5.26 5.90 -30.74
CA ARG A 129 5.37 4.49 -31.19
C ARG A 129 6.55 3.76 -30.57
N LYS A 130 7.74 4.38 -30.57
CA LYS A 130 8.97 3.76 -30.02
C LYS A 130 8.86 3.50 -28.51
N ASP A 131 8.26 4.42 -27.77
CA ASP A 131 8.05 4.24 -26.33
C ASP A 131 6.93 3.23 -26.03
N LEU A 132 5.84 3.26 -26.80
CA LEU A 132 4.74 2.32 -26.68
C LEU A 132 5.15 0.89 -27.00
N GLU A 133 6.05 0.65 -27.97
CA GLU A 133 6.63 -0.68 -28.23
C GLU A 133 7.34 -1.26 -27.00
N LYS A 134 8.01 -0.42 -26.20
CA LYS A 134 8.59 -0.85 -24.93
C LYS A 134 7.50 -1.12 -23.89
N ILE A 135 6.53 -0.21 -23.75
CA ILE A 135 5.45 -0.35 -22.76
C ILE A 135 4.57 -1.58 -23.04
N CYS A 136 4.36 -1.94 -24.30
CA CYS A 136 3.63 -3.14 -24.73
C CYS A 136 4.17 -4.44 -24.11
N LYS A 137 5.45 -4.44 -23.71
CA LYS A 137 6.18 -5.60 -23.16
C LYS A 137 6.38 -5.50 -21.63
N THR A 138 5.50 -4.78 -20.93
CA THR A 138 5.64 -4.52 -19.50
C THR A 138 4.43 -4.92 -18.68
N TYR A 139 4.65 -5.01 -17.36
CA TYR A 139 3.61 -5.19 -16.35
C TYR A 139 3.58 -3.98 -15.41
N GLY A 140 2.38 -3.56 -15.01
CA GLY A 140 2.10 -2.48 -14.08
C GLY A 140 1.53 -2.98 -12.76
N LYS A 141 2.04 -2.49 -11.63
CA LYS A 141 1.40 -2.61 -10.31
C LYS A 141 0.88 -1.25 -9.90
N THR A 142 -0.45 -1.13 -9.88
CA THR A 142 -1.12 0.14 -9.70
C THR A 142 -1.97 0.14 -8.45
N ILE A 143 -1.80 1.20 -7.64
CA ILE A 143 -2.57 1.42 -6.43
C ILE A 143 -3.18 2.82 -6.46
N HIS A 144 -4.50 2.89 -6.33
CA HIS A 144 -5.22 4.15 -6.14
C HIS A 144 -5.52 4.37 -4.65
N PHE A 145 -5.18 5.56 -4.16
CA PHE A 145 -5.44 6.04 -2.80
C PHE A 145 -6.72 6.87 -2.71
N TRP A 146 -7.21 7.42 -3.83
CA TRP A 146 -8.45 8.19 -3.89
C TRP A 146 -9.40 7.60 -4.92
N GLN A 147 -10.57 7.17 -4.46
CA GLN A 147 -11.62 6.60 -5.31
C GLN A 147 -12.50 7.67 -5.94
N VAL A 148 -11.97 8.41 -6.91
CA VAL A 148 -12.62 9.60 -7.48
C VAL A 148 -13.95 9.34 -8.18
N ASP A 149 -14.19 8.11 -8.64
CA ASP A 149 -15.45 7.68 -9.24
C ASP A 149 -16.64 7.68 -8.26
N LYS A 150 -16.38 7.62 -6.94
CA LYS A 150 -17.42 7.72 -5.91
C LYS A 150 -17.93 9.14 -5.70
N GLY A 151 -17.21 10.14 -6.21
CA GLY A 151 -17.56 11.56 -6.03
C GLY A 151 -17.18 12.13 -4.66
N ASP A 152 -16.46 11.40 -3.81
CA ASP A 152 -15.99 11.90 -2.51
C ASP A 152 -14.98 13.04 -2.69
N ASN A 153 -15.16 14.13 -1.94
CA ASN A 153 -14.30 15.32 -2.01
C ASN A 153 -12.96 15.17 -1.26
N LEU A 154 -12.77 14.05 -0.56
CA LEU A 154 -11.54 13.67 0.14
C LEU A 154 -11.18 12.21 -0.19
N PRO A 155 -9.90 11.80 -0.06
CA PRO A 155 -9.45 10.43 -0.34
C PRO A 155 -9.90 9.46 0.77
N LEU A 156 -11.19 9.10 0.77
CA LEU A 156 -11.77 8.18 1.73
C LEU A 156 -11.56 6.71 1.33
N GLY A 157 -11.48 5.85 2.34
CA GLY A 157 -11.35 4.42 2.17
C GLY A 157 -9.90 3.93 2.09
N ILE A 158 -9.75 2.62 1.95
CA ILE A 158 -8.45 1.95 1.84
C ILE A 158 -7.92 2.00 0.40
N PRO A 159 -6.59 1.97 0.21
CA PRO A 159 -6.00 1.90 -1.12
C PRO A 159 -6.47 0.68 -1.90
N GLN A 160 -6.75 0.88 -3.18
CA GLN A 160 -7.29 -0.13 -4.08
C GLN A 160 -6.24 -0.54 -5.11
N VAL A 161 -6.15 -1.84 -5.36
CA VAL A 161 -5.36 -2.37 -6.47
C VAL A 161 -6.14 -2.13 -7.76
N MET A 162 -5.46 -1.61 -8.77
CA MET A 162 -6.05 -1.33 -10.07
C MET A 162 -5.53 -2.28 -11.14
N MET A 163 -6.39 -2.57 -12.11
CA MET A 163 -6.14 -3.40 -13.26
C MET A 163 -6.33 -2.59 -14.54
N ALA A 164 -5.79 -3.11 -15.64
CA ALA A 164 -5.92 -2.55 -16.97
C ALA A 164 -7.01 -3.24 -17.80
N LEU A 165 -7.26 -2.67 -18.98
CA LEU A 165 -8.03 -3.30 -20.04
C LEU A 165 -7.33 -4.60 -20.51
N THR A 166 -8.09 -5.68 -20.71
CA THR A 166 -7.55 -6.99 -21.12
C THR A 166 -8.23 -7.58 -22.36
N ARG A 167 -9.40 -7.04 -22.74
CA ARG A 167 -10.20 -7.48 -23.89
C ARG A 167 -11.20 -6.40 -24.30
N ASP A 168 -11.82 -6.61 -25.45
CA ASP A 168 -12.84 -5.72 -26.00
C ASP A 168 -14.09 -5.68 -25.12
N GLY A 169 -14.83 -4.56 -25.20
CA GLY A 169 -16.10 -4.38 -24.50
C GLY A 169 -15.99 -4.11 -23.00
N GLN A 170 -14.78 -3.93 -22.46
CA GLN A 170 -14.60 -3.58 -21.05
C GLN A 170 -14.69 -2.08 -20.78
N LEU A 171 -14.14 -1.23 -21.66
CA LEU A 171 -14.15 0.23 -21.50
C LEU A 171 -15.55 0.79 -21.79
N HIS A 172 -16.05 1.68 -20.94
CA HIS A 172 -17.34 2.33 -21.18
C HIS A 172 -17.28 3.24 -22.42
N GLU A 173 -18.24 3.09 -23.33
CA GLU A 173 -18.25 3.82 -24.62
C GLU A 173 -18.26 5.34 -24.45
N ASN A 174 -19.04 5.85 -23.49
CA ASN A 174 -19.09 7.28 -23.21
C ASN A 174 -17.73 7.83 -22.74
N LEU A 175 -17.02 7.08 -21.91
CA LEU A 175 -15.71 7.46 -21.42
C LEU A 175 -14.68 7.46 -22.56
N ALA A 176 -14.73 6.44 -23.43
CA ALA A 176 -13.87 6.37 -24.61
C ALA A 176 -14.10 7.57 -25.55
N GLN A 177 -15.37 7.82 -25.91
CA GLN A 177 -15.74 8.92 -26.82
C GLN A 177 -15.35 10.30 -26.28
N ASP A 178 -15.52 10.53 -24.96
CA ASP A 178 -15.12 11.78 -24.31
C ASP A 178 -13.60 12.02 -24.39
N VAL A 179 -12.80 10.97 -24.29
CA VAL A 179 -11.33 11.04 -24.36
C VAL A 179 -10.88 11.23 -25.81
N GLU A 180 -11.41 10.43 -26.74
CA GLU A 180 -11.15 10.56 -28.18
C GLU A 180 -11.43 11.99 -28.66
N LYS A 181 -12.57 12.55 -28.24
CA LYS A 181 -12.96 13.92 -28.57
C LYS A 181 -12.03 14.96 -27.96
N ARG A 182 -11.66 14.83 -26.69
CA ARG A 182 -10.77 15.80 -26.00
C ARG A 182 -9.38 15.86 -26.60
N TYR A 183 -8.85 14.72 -27.04
CA TYR A 183 -7.50 14.63 -27.58
C TYR A 183 -7.44 14.61 -29.11
N GLY A 184 -8.58 14.60 -29.80
CA GLY A 184 -8.63 14.56 -31.26
C GLY A 184 -8.01 13.29 -31.85
N LEU A 185 -8.21 12.15 -31.19
CA LEU A 185 -7.66 10.85 -31.58
C LEU A 185 -8.76 9.83 -31.85
N SER A 186 -8.40 8.69 -32.44
CA SER A 186 -9.29 7.53 -32.60
C SER A 186 -8.58 6.27 -32.12
N PHE A 187 -9.14 5.61 -31.11
CA PHE A 187 -8.58 4.37 -30.57
C PHE A 187 -8.56 3.26 -31.62
N GLU A 188 -9.61 3.14 -32.44
CA GLU A 188 -9.65 2.14 -33.51
C GLU A 188 -8.56 2.38 -34.56
N LYS A 189 -8.37 3.64 -34.98
CA LYS A 189 -7.27 3.99 -35.90
C LYS A 189 -5.90 3.72 -35.28
N GLU A 190 -5.74 4.03 -33.99
CA GLU A 190 -4.51 3.73 -33.27
C GLU A 190 -4.27 2.23 -33.11
N ARG A 191 -5.32 1.42 -32.91
CA ARG A 191 -5.25 -0.05 -32.94
C ARG A 191 -4.74 -0.55 -34.29
N GLU A 192 -5.33 -0.10 -35.39
CA GLU A 192 -4.87 -0.45 -36.75
C GLU A 192 -3.40 -0.07 -36.94
N ASN A 193 -3.03 1.15 -36.56
CA ASN A 193 -1.66 1.65 -36.65
C ASN A 193 -0.66 0.85 -35.81
N ARG A 194 -1.11 0.17 -34.75
CA ARG A 194 -0.26 -0.56 -33.79
C ARG A 194 -0.38 -2.07 -33.93
N ALA A 195 -1.09 -2.57 -34.94
CA ALA A 195 -1.24 -4.00 -35.21
C ALA A 195 0.10 -4.73 -35.43
N TYR A 196 1.14 -4.00 -35.84
CA TYR A 196 2.49 -4.52 -36.04
C TYR A 196 3.28 -4.74 -34.73
N MET A 197 2.84 -4.15 -33.60
CA MET A 197 3.58 -4.20 -32.34
C MET A 197 3.53 -5.61 -31.74
N GLU A 198 4.72 -6.15 -31.47
CA GLU A 198 4.86 -7.37 -30.68
C GLU A 198 4.52 -7.10 -29.21
N GLY A 199 3.76 -8.01 -28.62
CA GLY A 199 3.47 -8.00 -27.19
C GLY A 199 4.54 -8.70 -26.36
N LEU A 200 4.09 -9.26 -25.24
CA LEU A 200 4.92 -10.06 -24.33
C LEU A 200 5.52 -11.28 -25.05
N LYS A 201 6.80 -11.54 -24.82
CA LYS A 201 7.55 -12.64 -25.43
C LYS A 201 7.02 -14.02 -25.00
N HIS A 202 6.59 -14.17 -23.75
CA HIS A 202 6.05 -15.41 -23.20
C HIS A 202 4.52 -15.41 -23.15
N GLY A 203 3.90 -14.40 -23.75
CA GLY A 203 2.47 -14.13 -23.61
C GLY A 203 2.09 -13.67 -22.20
N MET A 204 0.79 -13.41 -22.02
CA MET A 204 0.23 -13.01 -20.74
C MET A 204 0.38 -14.13 -19.69
N HIS A 205 1.06 -13.83 -18.58
CA HIS A 205 1.24 -14.78 -17.49
C HIS A 205 -0.09 -15.04 -16.75
N GLN A 206 -0.40 -16.32 -16.48
CA GLN A 206 -1.70 -16.75 -15.92
C GLN A 206 -2.04 -16.18 -14.54
N LEU A 207 -1.04 -15.83 -13.74
CA LEU A 207 -1.21 -15.22 -12.42
C LEU A 207 -1.34 -13.68 -12.45
N ALA A 208 -1.12 -13.03 -13.59
CA ALA A 208 -1.34 -11.59 -13.72
C ALA A 208 -2.82 -11.29 -14.02
N ASN A 209 -3.18 -10.00 -14.10
CA ASN A 209 -4.50 -9.55 -14.51
C ASN A 209 -5.63 -10.22 -13.71
N ALA A 210 -5.53 -10.27 -12.38
CA ALA A 210 -6.50 -10.95 -11.52
C ALA A 210 -7.90 -10.29 -11.50
N ALA A 211 -8.24 -9.44 -12.47
CA ALA A 211 -9.51 -8.75 -12.67
C ALA A 211 -10.75 -9.62 -12.34
N GLY A 212 -11.63 -9.13 -11.47
CA GLY A 212 -12.88 -9.81 -11.07
C GLY A 212 -12.68 -11.04 -10.17
N LYS A 213 -11.44 -11.52 -10.00
CA LYS A 213 -10.97 -12.43 -8.94
C LYS A 213 -9.96 -11.73 -8.03
N GLY A 214 -9.93 -10.40 -8.11
CA GLY A 214 -8.84 -9.58 -7.63
C GLY A 214 -8.80 -9.49 -6.11
N LEU A 215 -7.66 -9.03 -5.60
CA LEU A 215 -7.49 -8.79 -4.18
C LEU A 215 -8.34 -7.60 -3.76
N LYS A 216 -9.50 -7.89 -3.16
CA LYS A 216 -10.29 -6.88 -2.48
C LYS A 216 -9.67 -6.59 -1.12
N THR A 217 -9.09 -5.41 -0.97
CA THR A 217 -8.77 -4.91 0.37
C THR A 217 -10.11 -4.68 1.07
N VAL A 218 -10.37 -5.42 2.14
CA VAL A 218 -11.55 -5.22 2.99
C VAL A 218 -11.08 -4.92 4.40
N LEU A 219 -11.59 -3.84 4.97
CA LEU A 219 -11.55 -3.68 6.41
C LEU A 219 -12.59 -4.66 6.97
N ARG A 220 -12.13 -5.73 7.63
CA ARG A 220 -13.03 -6.68 8.31
C ARG A 220 -13.04 -6.36 9.79
N GLU A 221 -14.20 -6.01 10.29
CA GLU A 221 -14.50 -6.10 11.71
C GLU A 221 -14.51 -7.59 12.08
N THR A 222 -13.88 -7.94 13.20
CA THR A 222 -13.87 -9.31 13.71
C THR A 222 -14.38 -9.26 15.13
N ASP A 223 -15.47 -9.99 15.40
CA ASP A 223 -16.02 -10.09 16.74
C ASP A 223 -14.99 -10.71 17.68
N CYS A 224 -14.58 -9.95 18.69
CA CYS A 224 -13.79 -10.51 19.76
C CYS A 224 -14.72 -11.22 20.73
N LYS A 225 -14.93 -12.53 20.54
CA LYS A 225 -15.73 -13.34 21.45
C LYS A 225 -15.07 -13.38 22.84
N PRO A 226 -15.86 -13.40 23.93
CA PRO A 226 -15.38 -13.75 25.26
C PRO A 226 -14.60 -15.08 25.18
N GLY A 227 -13.49 -15.16 25.91
CA GLY A 227 -12.76 -16.42 25.98
C GLY A 227 -13.65 -17.45 26.68
N ALA A 228 -13.78 -18.66 26.12
CA ALA A 228 -14.34 -19.76 26.89
C ALA A 228 -13.36 -20.09 28.02
N GLY A 229 -13.53 -19.43 29.17
CA GLY A 229 -12.88 -19.81 30.41
C GLY A 229 -13.25 -21.24 30.74
N ALA A 230 -12.26 -22.11 30.89
CA ALA A 230 -12.45 -23.45 31.41
C ALA A 230 -12.84 -23.32 32.90
N GLY A 231 -14.15 -23.33 33.18
CA GLY A 231 -14.67 -23.27 34.55
C GLY A 231 -16.19 -23.22 34.58
N ALA A 232 -16.85 -24.36 34.38
CA ALA A 232 -18.27 -24.48 34.69
C ALA A 232 -18.46 -24.60 36.21
N GLY A 233 -18.61 -23.46 36.88
CA GLY A 233 -19.21 -23.34 38.20
C GLY A 233 -20.32 -22.29 38.12
N ALA A 234 -21.58 -22.71 38.27
CA ALA A 234 -22.73 -21.83 38.13
C ALA A 234 -22.77 -20.77 39.24
N GLY A 235 -22.87 -19.50 38.86
CA GLY A 235 -23.14 -18.36 39.73
C GLY A 235 -23.46 -17.12 38.89
N GLU A 236 -24.55 -16.45 39.21
CA GLU A 236 -25.07 -15.27 38.50
C GLU A 236 -24.18 -14.04 38.75
N ASP A 237 -24.03 -13.19 37.71
CA ASP A 237 -23.27 -11.93 37.62
C ASP A 237 -21.75 -12.02 37.34
N GLU A 238 -21.34 -12.91 36.43
CA GLU A 238 -19.98 -12.84 35.84
C GLU A 238 -19.95 -11.84 34.67
N GLY A 239 -19.28 -10.70 34.89
CA GLY A 239 -18.98 -9.73 33.84
C GLY A 239 -18.32 -10.42 32.64
N GLU A 240 -18.75 -10.08 31.42
CA GLU A 240 -18.22 -10.67 30.18
C GLU A 240 -16.68 -10.60 30.15
N GLU A 241 -16.02 -11.75 30.26
CA GLU A 241 -14.55 -11.83 30.28
C GLU A 241 -13.99 -11.92 28.85
N TYR A 242 -13.39 -10.83 28.37
CA TYR A 242 -12.80 -10.78 27.03
C TYR A 242 -11.39 -11.33 27.05
N LEU A 243 -11.09 -12.35 26.22
CA LEU A 243 -9.75 -12.94 26.11
C LEU A 243 -9.16 -12.68 24.72
N PHE A 244 -8.15 -11.82 24.62
CA PHE A 244 -7.52 -11.48 23.35
C PHE A 244 -6.15 -12.14 23.22
N LYS A 245 -6.02 -13.04 22.24
CA LYS A 245 -4.73 -13.56 21.83
C LYS A 245 -4.03 -12.58 20.89
N VAL A 246 -2.93 -11.97 21.35
CA VAL A 246 -2.08 -11.05 20.59
C VAL A 246 -0.72 -11.69 20.36
N VAL A 247 -0.18 -11.63 19.15
CA VAL A 247 1.15 -12.19 18.83
C VAL A 247 2.16 -11.08 18.55
N ILE A 248 3.36 -11.14 19.12
CA ILE A 248 4.46 -10.25 18.78
C ILE A 248 5.27 -10.90 17.65
N ILE A 249 5.36 -10.22 16.51
CA ILE A 249 6.06 -10.67 15.31
C ILE A 249 7.23 -9.75 14.96
N GLY A 250 8.27 -10.31 14.35
CA GLY A 250 9.45 -9.58 13.89
C GLY A 250 10.72 -10.42 13.99
N ASP A 251 11.79 -9.96 13.34
CA ASP A 251 13.04 -10.70 13.22
C ASP A 251 13.70 -10.99 14.58
N SER A 252 14.64 -11.93 14.58
CA SER A 252 15.46 -12.22 15.77
C SER A 252 16.17 -10.95 16.26
N ALA A 253 16.31 -10.83 17.58
CA ALA A 253 16.98 -9.70 18.24
C ALA A 253 16.37 -8.29 17.99
N MET A 254 15.10 -8.19 17.59
CA MET A 254 14.38 -6.91 17.48
C MET A 254 13.86 -6.36 18.83
N GLY A 255 14.01 -7.12 19.93
CA GLY A 255 13.59 -6.70 21.27
C GLY A 255 12.18 -7.14 21.67
N LYS A 256 11.57 -8.10 20.96
CA LYS A 256 10.22 -8.63 21.24
C LYS A 256 10.02 -9.06 22.71
N SER A 257 10.93 -9.85 23.27
CA SER A 257 10.87 -10.31 24.66
C SER A 257 11.02 -9.19 25.68
N ASN A 258 11.86 -8.19 25.37
CA ASN A 258 12.00 -7.00 26.20
C ASN A 258 10.75 -6.11 26.12
N LEU A 259 10.09 -6.07 24.96
CA LEU A 259 8.83 -5.35 24.78
C LEU A 259 7.73 -5.99 25.64
N LEU A 260 7.60 -7.32 25.58
CA LEU A 260 6.67 -8.07 26.42
C LEU A 260 6.98 -7.89 27.91
N SER A 261 8.24 -8.04 28.32
CA SER A 261 8.65 -7.90 29.73
C SER A 261 8.47 -6.48 30.26
N ARG A 262 8.75 -5.46 29.44
CA ARG A 262 8.49 -4.06 29.81
C ARG A 262 7.01 -3.80 29.98
N TYR A 263 6.19 -4.32 29.07
CA TYR A 263 4.74 -4.14 29.16
C TYR A 263 4.14 -4.84 30.38
N ALA A 264 4.50 -6.11 30.60
CA ALA A 264 3.81 -6.94 31.57
C ALA A 264 4.39 -6.88 33.00
N ARG A 265 5.67 -6.51 33.14
CA ARG A 265 6.38 -6.48 34.44
C ARG A 265 7.13 -5.19 34.70
N ASN A 266 7.11 -4.23 33.77
CA ASN A 266 7.96 -3.05 33.81
C ASN A 266 9.46 -3.39 33.95
N GLU A 267 9.91 -4.48 33.33
CA GLU A 267 11.29 -4.97 33.37
C GLU A 267 12.00 -4.78 32.03
N PHE A 268 13.32 -4.57 32.07
CA PHE A 268 14.17 -4.57 30.89
C PHE A 268 15.47 -5.29 31.15
N ASN A 269 15.80 -6.25 30.29
CA ASN A 269 17.03 -7.01 30.36
C ASN A 269 17.93 -6.66 29.16
N PRO A 270 19.02 -5.89 29.36
CA PRO A 270 19.97 -5.56 28.29
C PRO A 270 20.71 -6.79 27.74
N HIS A 271 20.68 -7.91 28.46
CA HIS A 271 21.29 -9.18 28.10
C HIS A 271 20.26 -10.25 27.72
N SER A 272 19.06 -9.85 27.28
CA SER A 272 18.03 -10.79 26.81
C SER A 272 18.58 -11.71 25.72
N LYS A 273 18.51 -13.02 25.95
CA LYS A 273 18.87 -14.04 24.95
C LYS A 273 17.75 -14.18 23.91
N SER A 274 18.06 -14.76 22.76
CA SER A 274 17.04 -15.09 21.76
C SER A 274 15.99 -16.02 22.35
N THR A 275 14.70 -15.72 22.14
CA THR A 275 13.59 -16.60 22.53
C THR A 275 13.76 -17.97 21.86
N ILE A 276 13.87 -19.02 22.69
CA ILE A 276 13.83 -20.41 22.25
C ILE A 276 12.38 -20.86 22.40
N GLY A 277 11.70 -21.17 21.29
CA GLY A 277 10.26 -21.46 21.31
C GLY A 277 9.41 -20.20 21.43
N VAL A 278 8.44 -20.20 22.35
CA VAL A 278 7.43 -19.15 22.54
C VAL A 278 7.20 -18.90 24.03
N GLU A 279 7.13 -17.63 24.41
CA GLU A 279 6.76 -17.16 25.75
C GLU A 279 5.41 -16.44 25.67
N PHE A 280 4.55 -16.55 26.67
CA PHE A 280 3.31 -15.76 26.71
C PHE A 280 3.11 -15.15 28.09
N GLN A 281 2.52 -13.94 28.12
CA GLN A 281 2.05 -13.30 29.34
C GLN A 281 0.59 -12.89 29.18
N THR A 282 -0.16 -12.93 30.28
CA THR A 282 -1.53 -12.42 30.32
C THR A 282 -1.53 -11.08 31.05
N GLN A 283 -2.23 -10.08 30.51
CA GLN A 283 -2.41 -8.78 31.12
C GLN A 283 -3.89 -8.43 31.14
N SER A 284 -4.42 -8.10 32.31
CA SER A 284 -5.77 -7.54 32.46
C SER A 284 -5.72 -6.03 32.22
N ILE A 285 -6.57 -5.55 31.33
CA ILE A 285 -6.70 -4.13 30.98
C ILE A 285 -8.18 -3.79 31.02
N GLU A 286 -8.54 -2.65 31.61
CA GLU A 286 -9.91 -2.15 31.57
C GLU A 286 -10.11 -1.26 30.33
N ILE A 287 -11.12 -1.59 29.52
CA ILE A 287 -11.51 -0.84 28.31
C ILE A 287 -13.03 -0.68 28.32
N ASP A 288 -13.53 0.56 28.32
CA ASP A 288 -14.97 0.89 28.39
C ASP A 288 -15.72 0.24 29.56
N GLY A 289 -15.06 0.14 30.72
CA GLY A 289 -15.63 -0.52 31.90
C GLY A 289 -15.72 -2.03 31.78
N LYS A 290 -15.12 -2.63 30.74
CA LYS A 290 -14.98 -4.08 30.58
C LYS A 290 -13.55 -4.51 30.88
N GLU A 291 -13.39 -5.56 31.68
CA GLU A 291 -12.07 -6.17 31.91
C GLU A 291 -11.70 -7.06 30.71
N ILE A 292 -10.54 -6.81 30.14
CA ILE A 292 -10.01 -7.54 28.99
C ILE A 292 -8.69 -8.20 29.38
N LYS A 293 -8.64 -9.52 29.27
CA LYS A 293 -7.44 -10.33 29.41
C LYS A 293 -6.73 -10.47 28.06
N ALA A 294 -5.64 -9.74 27.87
CA ALA A 294 -4.76 -9.88 26.71
C ALA A 294 -3.71 -10.97 26.96
N GLN A 295 -3.79 -12.09 26.24
CA GLN A 295 -2.72 -13.08 26.14
C GLN A 295 -1.74 -12.66 25.04
N ILE A 296 -0.57 -12.15 25.43
CA ILE A 296 0.44 -11.67 24.50
C ILE A 296 1.53 -12.74 24.36
N TRP A 297 1.70 -13.23 23.13
CA TRP A 297 2.62 -14.31 22.77
C TRP A 297 3.87 -13.72 22.11
N ASP A 298 5.02 -13.78 22.79
CA ASP A 298 6.34 -13.50 22.22
C ASP A 298 6.81 -14.71 21.40
N THR A 299 6.85 -14.53 20.08
CA THR A 299 7.31 -15.59 19.16
C THR A 299 8.79 -15.44 18.85
N THR A 300 9.49 -16.56 18.64
CA THR A 300 10.87 -16.50 18.15
C THR A 300 10.92 -15.87 16.75
N GLY A 301 11.89 -14.98 16.54
CA GLY A 301 12.13 -14.34 15.24
C GLY A 301 13.16 -15.09 14.39
N GLN A 302 13.56 -16.30 14.78
CA GLN A 302 14.55 -17.09 14.05
C GLN A 302 13.88 -17.89 12.94
N GLU A 303 14.41 -17.76 11.73
CA GLU A 303 13.92 -18.43 10.52
C GLU A 303 13.82 -19.95 10.65
N ARG A 304 14.72 -20.57 11.42
CA ARG A 304 14.78 -22.04 11.64
C ARG A 304 13.56 -22.59 12.39
N PHE A 305 12.79 -21.73 13.06
CA PHE A 305 11.57 -22.12 13.81
C PHE A 305 10.28 -21.62 13.14
N ARG A 306 10.34 -21.16 11.88
CA ARG A 306 9.19 -20.60 11.15
C ARG A 306 8.01 -21.56 11.04
N ALA A 307 8.27 -22.86 10.85
CA ALA A 307 7.23 -23.89 10.80
C ALA A 307 6.45 -23.99 12.12
N VAL A 308 7.15 -23.99 13.26
CA VAL A 308 6.55 -24.04 14.61
C VAL A 308 5.81 -22.73 14.92
N THR A 309 6.36 -21.60 14.46
CA THR A 309 5.81 -20.25 14.69
C THR A 309 4.39 -20.09 14.10
N SER A 310 4.12 -20.71 12.95
CA SER A 310 2.81 -20.65 12.29
C SER A 310 1.65 -21.20 13.14
N ALA A 311 1.91 -22.21 13.98
CA ALA A 311 0.91 -22.79 14.87
C ALA A 311 0.46 -21.79 15.95
N TYR A 312 1.35 -20.90 16.39
CA TYR A 312 1.06 -19.90 17.42
C TYR A 312 0.23 -18.72 16.90
N TYR A 313 0.23 -18.47 15.59
CA TYR A 313 -0.62 -17.43 14.99
C TYR A 313 -2.09 -17.85 14.92
N ARG A 314 -2.39 -19.16 14.99
CA ARG A 314 -3.77 -19.64 14.95
C ARG A 314 -4.56 -19.10 16.13
N GLY A 315 -5.70 -18.46 15.82
CA GLY A 315 -6.60 -17.85 16.80
C GLY A 315 -6.11 -16.52 17.39
N ALA A 316 -5.01 -15.95 16.89
CA ALA A 316 -4.63 -14.59 17.26
C ALA A 316 -5.59 -13.58 16.64
N VAL A 317 -6.10 -12.66 17.46
CA VAL A 317 -7.01 -11.57 17.06
C VAL A 317 -6.26 -10.26 16.81
N GLY A 318 -4.98 -10.18 17.22
CA GLY A 318 -4.11 -9.03 16.99
C GLY A 318 -2.65 -9.43 16.83
N ALA A 319 -1.88 -8.58 16.16
CA ALA A 319 -0.44 -8.76 16.00
C ALA A 319 0.32 -7.46 16.24
N VAL A 320 1.41 -7.54 17.01
CA VAL A 320 2.37 -6.46 17.25
C VAL A 320 3.59 -6.68 16.36
N ARG A 321 3.76 -5.84 15.34
CA ARG A 321 4.94 -5.90 14.46
C ARG A 321 6.09 -5.09 15.04
N THR A 322 7.24 -5.74 15.22
CA THR A 322 8.45 -5.15 15.78
C THR A 322 9.54 -5.01 14.73
N TYR A 323 10.24 -3.88 14.76
CA TYR A 323 11.42 -3.59 13.95
C TYR A 323 12.35 -2.64 14.70
N ARG A 324 13.65 -2.70 14.41
CA ARG A 324 14.65 -1.84 15.06
C ARG A 324 14.88 -0.57 14.24
N LEU A 325 14.59 0.59 14.83
CA LEU A 325 15.03 1.87 14.31
C LEU A 325 16.55 2.00 14.52
N ARG A 326 17.33 2.00 13.43
CA ARG A 326 18.74 2.41 13.48
C ARG A 326 18.81 3.90 13.14
N TYR A 327 18.97 4.75 14.15
CA TYR A 327 19.47 6.10 13.91
C TYR A 327 20.95 5.99 13.53
N GLN A 328 21.28 6.30 12.29
CA GLN A 328 22.65 6.37 11.80
C GLN A 328 22.92 7.84 11.48
N PRO A 329 23.66 8.58 12.32
CA PRO A 329 24.03 9.95 12.01
C PRO A 329 24.85 9.97 10.71
N PRO A 330 24.57 10.88 9.75
CA PRO A 330 25.21 10.89 8.42
C PRO A 330 26.76 10.92 8.46
N HIS A 331 27.33 11.43 9.55
CA HIS A 331 28.77 11.69 9.71
C HIS A 331 29.62 10.45 10.03
N LEU A 332 29.01 9.31 10.39
CA LEU A 332 29.74 8.09 10.80
C LEU A 332 29.88 7.02 9.70
N LEU A 333 29.43 7.28 8.48
CA LEU A 333 29.56 6.34 7.36
C LEU A 333 30.99 6.15 6.83
N ARG A 334 31.98 6.92 7.31
CA ARG A 334 33.35 6.91 6.75
C ARG A 334 34.45 6.26 7.56
N GLN A 335 34.20 5.70 8.75
CA GLN A 335 35.27 5.03 9.50
C GLN A 335 34.85 3.64 9.99
N ARG A 336 35.43 2.60 9.35
CA ARG A 336 35.46 1.23 9.86
C ARG A 336 36.47 1.15 11.01
N ARG A 337 36.03 1.29 12.26
CA ARG A 337 36.68 0.74 13.47
C ARG A 337 35.62 0.36 14.52
N PRO A 338 35.90 -0.62 15.40
CA PRO A 338 34.89 -1.26 16.22
C PRO A 338 34.46 -0.32 17.36
N LEU A 339 33.17 0.00 17.42
CA LEU A 339 32.62 0.85 18.47
C LEU A 339 32.63 0.12 19.82
N ALA A 340 33.14 0.84 20.81
CA ALA A 340 33.22 0.49 22.21
C ALA A 340 31.84 0.17 22.83
N ARG A 341 31.88 -0.73 23.82
CA ARG A 341 30.77 -1.04 24.74
C ARG A 341 30.44 0.22 25.53
N GLY A 342 29.18 0.67 25.53
CA GLY A 342 28.77 1.74 26.44
C GLY A 342 27.56 2.60 26.07
N ALA A 343 26.98 2.49 24.87
CA ALA A 343 25.76 3.24 24.55
C ALA A 343 24.51 2.41 24.91
N GLN A 344 23.95 2.63 26.11
CA GLN A 344 22.55 2.30 26.38
C GLN A 344 21.70 3.08 25.37
N LYS A 345 21.07 2.36 24.44
CA LYS A 345 20.16 2.93 23.43
C LYS A 345 18.75 2.83 23.99
N GLU A 346 18.10 3.98 24.21
CA GLU A 346 16.65 4.05 24.37
C GLU A 346 16.00 3.37 23.16
N VAL A 347 15.22 2.31 23.42
CA VAL A 347 14.36 1.70 22.41
C VAL A 347 12.99 2.36 22.56
N ARG A 348 12.75 3.44 21.79
CA ARG A 348 11.41 4.00 21.66
C ARG A 348 10.63 3.14 20.67
N ALA A 349 9.83 2.22 21.20
CA ALA A 349 8.74 1.60 20.45
C ALA A 349 7.50 2.51 20.59
N CYS A 350 6.67 2.57 19.56
CA CYS A 350 5.32 3.13 19.68
C CYS A 350 4.38 1.98 19.31
N LEU A 351 3.68 1.43 20.30
CA LEU A 351 2.61 0.46 20.03
C LEU A 351 1.30 1.23 19.99
N ARG A 352 0.61 1.11 18.85
CA ARG A 352 -0.76 1.58 18.69
C ARG A 352 -1.66 0.35 18.76
N PHE A 353 -2.43 0.24 19.84
CA PHE A 353 -3.52 -0.73 19.92
C PHE A 353 -4.80 -0.03 19.47
N GLU A 354 -5.41 -0.58 18.43
CA GLU A 354 -6.74 -0.20 17.98
C GLU A 354 -7.68 -1.32 18.42
N LEU A 355 -8.48 -1.05 19.45
CA LEU A 355 -9.44 -2.00 20.00
C LEU A 355 -10.83 -1.39 19.86
N LYS A 356 -11.75 -2.16 19.25
CA LYS A 356 -13.14 -1.75 19.10
C LYS A 356 -13.99 -2.60 20.04
N VAL A 357 -14.58 -1.98 21.06
CA VAL A 357 -15.46 -2.64 22.03
C VAL A 357 -16.87 -2.09 21.82
N ASN A 358 -17.86 -2.97 21.64
CA ASN A 358 -19.27 -2.61 21.39
C ASN A 358 -19.48 -1.55 20.30
N GLY A 359 -18.73 -1.63 19.20
CA GLY A 359 -18.90 -0.69 18.08
C GLY A 359 -18.19 0.66 18.25
N LYS A 360 -17.49 0.90 19.38
CA LYS A 360 -16.74 2.13 19.65
C LYS A 360 -15.23 1.88 19.52
N LEU A 361 -14.51 2.75 18.81
CA LEU A 361 -13.07 2.62 18.57
C LEU A 361 -12.28 3.30 19.70
N HIS A 362 -11.40 2.54 20.35
CA HIS A 362 -10.54 3.01 21.43
C HIS A 362 -9.09 3.01 20.95
N LEU A 363 -8.48 4.19 21.01
CA LEU A 363 -7.10 4.43 20.62
C LEU A 363 -6.23 4.50 21.87
N TYR A 364 -5.30 3.56 22.02
CA TYR A 364 -4.35 3.56 23.13
C TYR A 364 -2.95 3.90 22.62
N PRO A 365 -2.44 5.11 22.94
CA PRO A 365 -1.04 5.41 22.75
C PRO A 365 -0.23 4.73 23.87
N CYS A 366 0.54 3.70 23.54
CA CYS A 366 1.65 3.30 24.39
C CYS A 366 2.91 4.02 23.92
N THR A 367 3.20 5.15 24.56
CA THR A 367 4.52 5.80 24.50
C THR A 367 5.48 5.03 25.40
N PHE A 368 6.49 4.39 24.82
CA PHE A 368 7.58 3.76 25.55
C PHE A 368 8.75 4.74 25.59
N THR A 369 9.07 5.27 26.78
CA THR A 369 10.31 6.03 27.04
C THR A 369 11.44 5.09 27.41
#